data_AF-X6LP03-F1
#
_entry.id   AF-X6LP03-F1
#
_cell.length_a   1.000
_cell.length_b   1.000
_cell.length_c   1.000
_cell.angle_alpha   90.00
_cell.angle_beta   90.00
_cell.angle_gamma   90.00
#
_symmetry.space_group_name_H-M   'P 1'
#
loop_
_entity.id
_entity.type
_entity.pdbx_description
1 polymer ?
#
loop_
_entity_poly.entity_id
_entity_poly.type
_entity_poly.pdbx_seq_one_letter_code
_entity_poly.pdbx_strand_id
1 'polypeptide(L)'
;KNEFKKKIYLSPLYASLFIGSLGIRFLFFFIELPTSFDKKQYTDAIIILTGGKNRIENGFSLFKNNNAKKLLISGVGMGVKIEDFTKLMDKYEIEKDQVVLGSIAQNTLENALEAKIFMELHNYKSLYLVTSSYHTPRSKLIFERLMPNIEINAVPVFSNNFHQEYRYSSIFALGLAFVEYNKYLATLFNNFVDDFDQHLIKKDQFVEAEEIVKKLLAALKEINGPSAGLAAPQIGINKAVFVYSFDRKYDNLEPVINPKYLPIEDKKIFGWEACYSTIRTSIIKIAYIGRFEKIEVKYLNVKGKIIKKILEGFAAK
;
A
#
# COMPACT_ATOMS: atom_id res chain seq x y z
N LYS A 1 -38.92 -28.99 17.08
CA LYS A 1 -38.27 -29.36 18.36
C LYS A 1 -36.82 -29.72 18.06
N ASN A 2 -35.89 -28.86 18.47
CA ASN A 2 -34.42 -29.02 18.59
C ASN A 2 -33.57 -29.43 17.36
N GLU A 3 -33.10 -28.41 16.63
CA GLU A 3 -31.79 -28.47 15.97
C GLU A 3 -30.69 -28.56 17.03
N PHE A 4 -30.01 -29.71 17.12
CA PHE A 4 -28.79 -29.86 17.91
C PHE A 4 -27.65 -29.08 17.23
N LYS A 5 -27.46 -27.80 17.60
CA LYS A 5 -26.19 -27.11 17.40
C LYS A 5 -25.13 -27.81 18.25
N LYS A 6 -24.33 -28.70 17.66
CA LYS A 6 -23.11 -29.25 18.29
C LYS A 6 -22.14 -28.09 18.56
N LYS A 7 -22.19 -27.53 19.77
CA LYS A 7 -21.11 -26.69 20.30
C LYS A 7 -19.92 -27.60 20.56
N ILE A 8 -18.84 -27.40 19.82
CA ILE A 8 -17.55 -28.06 20.09
C ILE A 8 -17.00 -27.42 21.37
N TYR A 9 -17.15 -28.11 22.50
CA TYR A 9 -16.47 -27.74 23.74
C TYR A 9 -15.07 -28.37 23.70
N LEU A 10 -14.04 -27.57 23.40
CA LEU A 10 -12.67 -28.01 23.66
C LEU A 10 -12.53 -28.19 25.18
N SER A 11 -12.04 -29.34 25.62
CA SER A 11 -11.75 -29.53 27.04
C SER A 11 -10.71 -28.47 27.48
N PRO A 12 -10.79 -27.95 28.72
CA PRO A 12 -9.82 -26.99 29.24
C PRO A 12 -8.37 -27.51 29.12
N LEU A 13 -8.17 -28.83 29.20
CA LEU A 13 -6.87 -29.47 29.00
C LEU A 13 -6.36 -29.28 27.56
N TYR A 14 -7.19 -29.52 26.55
CA TYR A 14 -6.80 -29.33 25.14
C TYR A 14 -6.54 -27.86 24.82
N ALA A 15 -7.32 -26.94 25.39
CA ALA A 15 -7.08 -25.50 25.24
C ALA A 15 -5.73 -25.09 25.85
N SER A 16 -5.41 -25.57 27.05
CA SER A 16 -4.13 -25.31 27.72
C SER A 16 -2.95 -25.91 26.97
N LEU A 17 -3.08 -27.14 26.46
CA LEU A 17 -2.04 -27.77 25.63
C LEU A 17 -1.81 -27.00 24.32
N PHE A 18 -2.89 -26.53 23.68
CA PHE A 18 -2.80 -25.72 22.47
C PHE A 18 -2.10 -24.38 22.75
N ILE A 19 -2.49 -23.65 23.79
CA ILE A 19 -1.84 -22.39 24.20
C ILE A 19 -0.37 -22.64 24.55
N GLY A 20 -0.08 -23.71 25.29
CA GLY A 20 1.29 -24.11 25.61
C GLY A 20 2.13 -24.35 24.36
N SER A 21 1.57 -25.05 23.36
CA SER A 21 2.25 -25.31 22.09
C SER A 21 2.56 -24.04 21.29
N LEU A 22 1.65 -23.06 21.31
CA LEU A 22 1.87 -21.75 20.68
C LEU A 22 2.99 -20.97 21.37
N GLY A 23 3.03 -20.99 22.71
CA GLY A 23 4.09 -20.38 23.51
C GLY A 23 5.45 -21.02 23.22
N ILE A 24 5.53 -22.35 23.19
CA ILE A 24 6.75 -23.09 22.85
C ILE A 24 7.23 -22.74 21.44
N ARG A 25 6.32 -22.69 20.44
CA ARG A 25 6.69 -22.34 19.07
C ARG A 25 7.24 -20.92 18.96
N PHE A 26 6.66 -19.97 19.69
CA PHE A 26 7.18 -18.60 19.76
C PHE A 26 8.57 -18.56 20.39
N LEU A 27 8.83 -19.32 21.46
CA LEU A 27 10.16 -19.40 22.09
C LEU A 27 11.20 -19.93 21.10
N PHE A 28 10.90 -20.99 20.35
CA PHE A 28 11.78 -21.48 19.30
C PHE A 28 12.05 -20.40 18.25
N PHE A 29 11.00 -19.73 17.75
CA PHE A 29 11.16 -18.62 16.80
C PHE A 29 12.09 -17.52 17.35
N PHE A 30 11.96 -17.17 18.63
CA PHE A 30 12.79 -16.14 19.26
C PHE A 30 14.27 -16.54 19.39
N ILE A 31 14.53 -17.80 19.75
CA ILE A 31 15.88 -18.37 19.85
C ILE A 31 16.54 -18.45 18.47
N GLU A 32 15.77 -18.87 17.46
CA GLU A 32 16.21 -19.06 16.07
C GLU A 32 16.40 -17.74 15.29
N LEU A 33 16.04 -16.58 15.87
CA LEU A 33 16.21 -15.30 15.19
C LEU A 33 17.67 -15.10 14.78
N PRO A 34 17.92 -14.81 13.48
CA PRO A 34 19.26 -14.84 12.92
C PRO A 34 20.14 -13.79 13.59
N THR A 35 21.32 -14.24 14.02
CA THR A 35 22.34 -13.39 14.66
C THR A 35 23.55 -13.11 13.79
N SER A 36 23.69 -13.87 12.72
CA SER A 36 24.72 -13.73 11.72
C SER A 36 24.12 -13.99 10.34
N PHE A 37 24.93 -13.77 9.32
CA PHE A 37 24.62 -14.09 7.93
C PHE A 37 25.89 -14.59 7.27
N ASP A 38 25.72 -15.38 6.21
CA ASP A 38 26.85 -15.85 5.42
C ASP A 38 27.41 -14.68 4.59
N LYS A 39 28.64 -14.27 4.88
CA LYS A 39 29.28 -13.14 4.18
C LYS A 39 29.87 -13.62 2.87
N LYS A 40 29.12 -13.42 1.79
CA LYS A 40 29.58 -13.53 0.40
C LYS A 40 30.30 -12.27 -0.04
N GLN A 41 31.40 -12.45 -0.76
CA GLN A 41 32.19 -11.36 -1.33
C GLN A 41 31.48 -10.64 -2.48
N TYR A 42 30.58 -11.33 -3.18
CA TYR A 42 29.84 -10.79 -4.32
C TYR A 42 28.33 -10.98 -4.17
N THR A 43 27.57 -9.94 -4.48
CA THR A 43 26.15 -9.99 -4.78
C THR A 43 25.85 -8.91 -5.81
N ASP A 44 24.73 -8.96 -6.54
CA ASP A 44 24.43 -7.92 -7.52
C ASP A 44 23.94 -6.62 -6.83
N ALA A 45 23.16 -6.76 -5.76
CA ALA A 45 22.51 -5.64 -5.10
C ALA A 45 22.46 -5.73 -3.57
N ILE A 46 22.38 -4.58 -2.93
CA ILE A 46 22.04 -4.46 -1.50
C ILE A 46 20.71 -3.74 -1.38
N ILE A 47 19.74 -4.37 -0.72
CA ILE A 47 18.41 -3.82 -0.50
C ILE A 47 18.21 -3.55 0.98
N ILE A 48 17.97 -2.30 1.34
CA ILE A 48 17.79 -1.84 2.71
C ILE A 48 16.32 -1.54 2.95
N LEU A 49 15.72 -2.22 3.93
CA LEU A 49 14.35 -1.94 4.36
C LEU A 49 14.34 -0.85 5.44
N THR A 50 13.67 0.27 5.18
CA THR A 50 13.52 1.38 6.13
C THR A 50 12.60 1.03 7.32
N GLY A 51 12.37 2.02 8.21
CA GLY A 51 11.50 1.87 9.38
C GLY A 51 12.17 1.28 10.61
N GLY A 52 13.46 0.93 10.55
CA GLY A 52 14.25 0.50 11.70
C GLY A 52 15.55 1.28 11.84
N LYS A 53 16.02 1.45 13.07
CA LYS A 53 17.26 2.13 13.39
C LYS A 53 18.47 1.35 12.85
N ASN A 54 19.55 2.06 12.53
CA ASN A 54 20.86 1.54 12.13
C ASN A 54 20.91 0.74 10.81
N ARG A 55 19.78 0.45 10.15
CA ARG A 55 19.75 -0.37 8.92
C ARG A 55 20.46 0.30 7.74
N ILE A 56 20.26 1.61 7.57
CA ILE A 56 20.87 2.39 6.48
C ILE A 56 22.38 2.40 6.63
N GLU A 57 22.89 2.78 7.80
CA GLU A 57 24.33 2.79 8.08
C GLU A 57 24.96 1.39 7.93
N ASN A 58 24.30 0.33 8.42
CA ASN A 58 24.79 -1.05 8.24
C ASN A 58 24.81 -1.46 6.76
N GLY A 59 23.79 -1.09 5.98
CA GLY A 59 23.77 -1.39 4.55
C GLY A 59 24.82 -0.63 3.75
N PHE A 60 25.11 0.63 4.11
CA PHE A 60 26.21 1.41 3.52
C PHE A 60 27.57 0.81 3.88
N SER A 61 27.76 0.45 5.15
CA SER A 61 28.96 -0.26 5.60
C SER A 61 29.12 -1.61 4.90
N LEU A 62 28.03 -2.33 4.62
CA LEU A 62 28.07 -3.58 3.87
C LEU A 62 28.45 -3.33 2.41
N PHE A 63 27.89 -2.28 1.79
CA PHE A 63 28.20 -1.89 0.41
C PHE A 63 29.68 -1.59 0.21
N LYS A 64 30.30 -0.82 1.12
CA LYS A 64 31.74 -0.53 1.08
C LYS A 64 32.60 -1.80 1.12
N ASN A 65 32.18 -2.81 1.87
CA ASN A 65 32.95 -4.04 2.10
C ASN A 65 32.49 -5.20 1.20
N ASN A 66 31.69 -4.92 0.17
CA ASN A 66 31.15 -5.90 -0.75
C ASN A 66 31.29 -5.40 -2.20
N ASN A 67 31.18 -6.32 -3.17
CA ASN A 67 31.25 -5.99 -4.59
C ASN A 67 29.86 -5.82 -5.23
N ALA A 68 28.90 -5.26 -4.50
CA ALA A 68 27.56 -4.98 -5.03
C ALA A 68 27.58 -3.83 -6.03
N LYS A 69 26.74 -3.93 -7.07
CA LYS A 69 26.71 -2.92 -8.15
C LYS A 69 25.89 -1.70 -7.75
N LYS A 70 24.76 -1.90 -7.06
CA LYS A 70 23.84 -0.85 -6.63
C LYS A 70 23.20 -1.16 -5.28
N LEU A 71 22.77 -0.10 -4.61
CA LEU A 71 22.07 -0.13 -3.34
C LEU A 71 20.68 0.48 -3.49
N LEU A 72 19.64 -0.25 -3.08
CA LEU A 72 18.26 0.24 -3.00
C LEU A 72 17.91 0.53 -1.54
N ILE A 73 17.48 1.75 -1.24
CA ILE A 73 16.84 2.10 0.04
C ILE A 73 15.32 2.10 -0.18
N SER A 74 14.64 1.03 0.25
CA SER A 74 13.22 0.81 0.01
C SER A 74 12.34 1.35 1.14
N GLY A 75 11.27 2.04 0.78
CA GLY A 75 10.32 2.66 1.71
C GLY A 75 10.81 3.95 2.37
N VAL A 76 11.61 4.78 1.68
CA VAL A 76 11.93 6.13 2.18
C VAL A 76 10.68 7.00 2.20
N GLY A 77 10.59 7.92 3.16
CA GLY A 77 9.44 8.84 3.25
C GLY A 77 9.32 9.74 2.02
N MET A 78 8.11 10.20 1.71
CA MET A 78 7.89 11.19 0.64
C MET A 78 8.73 12.45 0.90
N GLY A 79 9.46 12.90 -0.11
CA GLY A 79 10.32 14.09 -0.04
C GLY A 79 11.74 13.83 0.47
N VAL A 80 12.07 12.60 0.88
CA VAL A 80 13.46 12.20 1.16
C VAL A 80 14.25 12.21 -0.15
N LYS A 81 15.41 12.87 -0.13
CA LYS A 81 16.29 13.03 -1.29
C LYS A 81 17.62 12.34 -1.05
N ILE A 82 18.37 12.10 -2.13
CA ILE A 82 19.69 11.48 -2.02
C ILE A 82 20.66 12.36 -1.22
N GLU A 83 20.46 13.68 -1.27
CA GLU A 83 21.22 14.67 -0.49
C GLU A 83 21.14 14.43 1.02
N ASP A 84 20.05 13.86 1.53
CA ASP A 84 19.88 13.55 2.95
C ASP A 84 20.87 12.49 3.44
N PHE A 85 21.46 11.72 2.52
CA PHE A 85 22.42 10.65 2.80
C PHE A 85 23.87 11.04 2.52
N THR A 86 24.16 12.29 2.13
CA THR A 86 25.51 12.71 1.71
C THR A 86 26.59 12.39 2.75
N LYS A 87 26.34 12.67 4.03
CA LYS A 87 27.30 12.34 5.12
C LYS A 87 27.63 10.85 5.22
N LEU A 88 26.64 9.98 4.98
CA LEU A 88 26.85 8.53 4.98
C LEU A 88 27.52 8.07 3.69
N MET A 89 27.15 8.63 2.55
CA MET A 89 27.80 8.37 1.27
C MET A 89 29.29 8.71 1.33
N ASP A 90 29.64 9.90 1.82
CA ASP A 90 31.02 10.34 1.99
C ASP A 90 31.80 9.42 2.95
N LYS A 91 31.20 9.09 4.11
CA LYS A 91 31.81 8.19 5.10
C LYS A 91 32.14 6.81 4.53
N TYR A 92 31.29 6.29 3.65
CA TYR A 92 31.43 4.94 3.09
C TYR A 92 31.92 4.93 1.64
N GLU A 93 32.36 6.07 1.09
CA GLU A 93 32.87 6.21 -0.28
C GLU A 93 31.87 5.69 -1.34
N ILE A 94 30.59 6.06 -1.21
CA ILE A 94 29.52 5.65 -2.11
C ILE A 94 29.14 6.80 -3.04
N GLU A 95 29.11 6.54 -4.34
CA GLU A 95 28.70 7.53 -5.35
C GLU A 95 27.17 7.61 -5.47
N LYS A 96 26.66 8.79 -5.85
CA LYS A 96 25.20 9.04 -5.91
C LYS A 96 24.47 8.10 -6.88
N ASP A 97 25.08 7.73 -7.99
CA ASP A 97 24.50 6.85 -9.01
C ASP A 97 24.46 5.38 -8.58
N GLN A 98 25.20 5.00 -7.53
CA GLN A 98 25.16 3.68 -6.93
C GLN A 98 23.94 3.49 -6.02
N VAL A 99 23.26 4.58 -5.63
CA VAL A 99 22.12 4.54 -4.71
C VAL A 99 20.81 4.84 -5.43
N VAL A 100 19.82 3.98 -5.22
CA VAL A 100 18.44 4.15 -5.68
C VAL A 100 17.54 4.31 -4.46
N LEU A 101 16.66 5.31 -4.50
CA LEU A 101 15.67 5.55 -3.45
C LEU A 101 14.30 5.06 -3.91
N GLY A 102 13.71 4.15 -3.14
CA GLY A 102 12.35 3.67 -3.32
C GLY A 102 11.41 4.31 -2.29
N SER A 103 10.40 5.04 -2.76
CA SER A 103 9.49 5.81 -1.89
C SER A 103 8.04 5.32 -1.93
N ILE A 104 7.77 4.23 -2.65
CA ILE A 104 6.40 3.75 -2.89
C ILE A 104 5.94 2.85 -1.74
N ALA A 105 6.87 2.13 -1.11
CA ALA A 105 6.56 1.10 -0.12
C ALA A 105 6.16 1.64 1.27
N GLN A 106 5.03 1.15 1.80
CA GLN A 106 4.51 1.43 3.14
C GLN A 106 4.50 0.21 4.06
N ASN A 107 4.65 -0.99 3.50
CA ASN A 107 4.65 -2.24 4.25
C ASN A 107 5.67 -3.24 3.64
N THR A 108 5.94 -4.34 4.33
CA THR A 108 6.98 -5.32 3.93
C THR A 108 6.70 -5.95 2.57
N LEU A 109 5.43 -6.11 2.17
CA LEU A 109 5.07 -6.63 0.86
C LEU A 109 5.46 -5.65 -0.24
N GLU A 110 5.07 -4.39 -0.11
CA GLU A 110 5.41 -3.36 -1.08
C GLU A 110 6.93 -3.13 -1.18
N ASN A 111 7.67 -3.25 -0.07
CA ASN A 111 9.14 -3.21 -0.09
C ASN A 111 9.72 -4.32 -0.97
N ALA A 112 9.18 -5.55 -0.84
CA ALA A 112 9.64 -6.70 -1.61
C ALA A 112 9.35 -6.57 -3.11
N LEU A 113 8.30 -5.84 -3.46
CA LEU A 113 7.92 -5.63 -4.86
C LEU A 113 8.66 -4.47 -5.50
N GLU A 114 8.88 -3.39 -4.76
CA GLU A 114 9.80 -2.34 -5.16
C GLU A 114 11.20 -2.91 -5.41
N ALA A 115 11.67 -3.79 -4.52
CA ALA A 115 12.88 -4.57 -4.72
C ALA A 115 12.81 -5.46 -5.97
N LYS A 116 11.71 -6.17 -6.22
CA LYS A 116 11.54 -7.00 -7.41
C LYS A 116 11.68 -6.20 -8.71
N ILE A 117 10.97 -5.08 -8.82
CA ILE A 117 11.05 -4.19 -9.98
C ILE A 117 12.48 -3.71 -10.17
N PHE A 118 13.15 -3.29 -9.09
CA PHE A 118 14.55 -2.87 -9.13
C PHE A 118 15.48 -3.99 -9.63
N MET A 119 15.33 -5.22 -9.14
CA MET A 119 16.14 -6.38 -9.56
C MET A 119 15.89 -6.73 -11.03
N GLU A 120 14.64 -6.69 -11.49
CA GLU A 120 14.25 -6.99 -12.88
C GLU A 120 14.79 -5.93 -13.85
N LEU A 121 14.64 -4.63 -13.55
CA LEU A 121 15.15 -3.54 -14.39
C LEU A 121 16.67 -3.61 -14.61
N HIS A 122 17.41 -4.14 -13.64
CA HIS A 122 18.86 -4.27 -13.70
C HIS A 122 19.34 -5.68 -14.10
N ASN A 123 18.42 -6.63 -14.35
CA ASN A 123 18.72 -8.04 -14.62
C ASN A 123 19.60 -8.72 -13.55
N TYR A 124 19.42 -8.34 -12.28
CA TYR A 124 20.18 -8.87 -11.17
C TYR A 124 19.64 -10.22 -10.69
N LYS A 125 20.52 -11.06 -10.13
CA LYS A 125 20.22 -12.46 -9.74
C LYS A 125 20.51 -12.76 -8.28
N SER A 126 21.20 -11.87 -7.58
CA SER A 126 21.50 -12.03 -6.16
C SER A 126 21.35 -10.71 -5.40
N LEU A 127 20.88 -10.77 -4.15
CA LEU A 127 20.79 -9.60 -3.29
C LEU A 127 21.12 -9.91 -1.83
N TYR A 128 21.66 -8.90 -1.14
CA TYR A 128 21.60 -8.80 0.31
C TYR A 128 20.33 -8.06 0.75
N LEU A 129 19.58 -8.66 1.67
CA LEU A 129 18.38 -8.06 2.26
C LEU A 129 18.69 -7.56 3.68
N VAL A 130 18.93 -6.26 3.83
CA VAL A 130 19.29 -5.60 5.09
C VAL A 130 18.02 -5.20 5.84
N THR A 131 17.80 -5.81 7.01
CA THR A 131 16.62 -5.57 7.86
C THR A 131 16.92 -5.90 9.32
N SER A 132 16.05 -5.56 10.26
CA SER A 132 16.28 -5.90 11.67
C SER A 132 16.23 -7.42 11.90
N SER A 133 17.06 -7.95 12.80
CA SER A 133 17.11 -9.39 13.13
C SER A 133 15.72 -10.01 13.39
N TYR A 134 14.90 -9.36 14.21
CA TYR A 134 13.53 -9.81 14.52
C TYR A 134 12.55 -9.75 13.33
N HIS A 135 12.86 -8.95 12.29
CA HIS A 135 12.04 -8.76 11.08
C HIS A 135 12.52 -9.64 9.91
N THR A 136 13.72 -10.22 10.01
CA THR A 136 14.35 -11.03 8.98
C THR A 136 13.48 -12.21 8.52
N PRO A 137 12.92 -13.06 9.40
CA PRO A 137 12.16 -14.24 8.95
C PRO A 137 10.98 -13.90 8.05
N ARG A 138 10.21 -12.87 8.41
CA ARG A 138 9.06 -12.39 7.64
C ARG A 138 9.48 -11.74 6.34
N SER A 139 10.51 -10.89 6.38
CA SER A 139 10.99 -10.20 5.18
C SER A 139 11.51 -11.20 4.15
N LYS A 140 12.37 -12.13 4.58
CA LYS A 140 12.96 -13.16 3.70
C LYS A 140 11.87 -14.02 3.07
N LEU A 141 10.89 -14.50 3.85
CA LEU A 141 9.76 -15.29 3.33
C LEU A 141 8.99 -14.58 2.21
N ILE A 142 8.68 -13.30 2.39
CA ILE A 142 7.94 -12.51 1.38
C ILE A 142 8.80 -12.35 0.12
N PHE A 143 10.07 -11.99 0.29
CA PHE A 143 11.02 -11.80 -0.81
C PHE A 143 11.23 -13.09 -1.62
N GLU A 144 11.43 -14.23 -0.96
CA GLU A 144 11.60 -15.54 -1.62
C GLU A 144 10.34 -15.98 -2.37
N ARG A 145 9.14 -15.70 -1.83
CA ARG A 145 7.87 -15.99 -2.52
C ARG A 145 7.70 -15.15 -3.79
N LEU A 146 8.13 -13.89 -3.78
CA LEU A 146 7.97 -12.97 -4.91
C LEU A 146 9.06 -13.11 -5.97
N MET A 147 10.24 -13.54 -5.56
CA MET A 147 11.44 -13.67 -6.39
C MET A 147 12.11 -15.03 -6.18
N PRO A 148 11.43 -16.15 -6.49
CA PRO A 148 11.96 -17.50 -6.21
C PRO A 148 13.25 -17.84 -6.96
N ASN A 149 13.54 -17.11 -8.04
CA ASN A 149 14.73 -17.32 -8.89
C ASN A 149 15.89 -16.36 -8.56
N ILE A 150 15.77 -15.58 -7.48
CA ILE A 150 16.80 -14.66 -7.01
C ILE A 150 17.44 -15.24 -5.77
N GLU A 151 18.75 -15.18 -5.68
CA GLU A 151 19.49 -15.58 -4.48
C GLU A 151 19.36 -14.48 -3.41
N ILE A 152 18.72 -14.79 -2.29
CA ILE A 152 18.41 -13.80 -1.24
C ILE A 152 19.15 -14.14 0.04
N ASN A 153 20.14 -13.32 0.38
CA ASN A 153 20.89 -13.45 1.62
C ASN A 153 20.49 -12.37 2.62
N ALA A 154 19.87 -12.75 3.73
CA ALA A 154 19.33 -11.78 4.68
C ALA A 154 20.37 -11.36 5.71
N VAL A 155 20.51 -10.05 5.90
CA VAL A 155 21.50 -9.42 6.79
C VAL A 155 20.78 -8.88 8.02
N PRO A 156 20.87 -9.56 9.19
CA PRO A 156 20.23 -9.12 10.41
C PRO A 156 20.95 -7.90 11.01
N VAL A 157 20.21 -6.81 11.22
CA VAL A 157 20.68 -5.58 11.86
C VAL A 157 20.17 -5.51 13.29
N PHE A 158 21.05 -5.14 14.21
CA PHE A 158 20.75 -4.91 15.61
C PHE A 158 20.64 -3.41 15.92
N SER A 159 19.84 -3.09 16.93
CA SER A 159 19.61 -1.70 17.37
C SER A 159 19.64 -1.65 18.89
N ASN A 160 19.67 -0.44 19.46
CA ASN A 160 19.73 -0.28 20.92
C ASN A 160 18.55 -0.93 21.66
N ASN A 161 17.41 -1.10 21.00
CA ASN A 161 16.22 -1.72 21.60
C ASN A 161 16.20 -3.25 21.40
N PHE A 162 17.10 -3.78 20.58
CA PHE A 162 17.22 -5.21 20.27
C PHE A 162 18.71 -5.53 20.07
N HIS A 163 19.41 -5.67 21.20
CA HIS A 163 20.83 -6.02 21.24
C HIS A 163 21.02 -7.52 21.12
N GLN A 164 22.04 -7.94 20.37
CA GLN A 164 22.36 -9.37 20.20
C GLN A 164 22.62 -10.07 21.54
N GLU A 165 23.37 -9.42 22.44
CA GLU A 165 23.79 -10.00 23.73
C GLU A 165 22.68 -10.03 24.78
N TYR A 166 21.89 -8.94 24.88
CA TYR A 166 20.90 -8.75 25.96
C TYR A 166 19.45 -9.04 25.54
N ARG A 167 19.20 -9.54 24.32
CA ARG A 167 17.82 -9.76 23.85
C ARG A 167 17.03 -10.71 24.75
N TYR A 168 17.68 -11.73 25.32
CA TYR A 168 17.00 -12.74 26.14
C TYR A 168 16.55 -12.23 27.51
N SER A 169 17.15 -11.15 28.02
CA SER A 169 16.76 -10.54 29.30
C SER A 169 15.85 -9.31 29.13
N SER A 170 15.49 -8.94 27.90
CA SER A 170 14.72 -7.73 27.61
C SER A 170 13.26 -8.03 27.31
N ILE A 171 12.36 -7.56 28.18
CA ILE A 171 10.90 -7.64 27.97
C ILE A 171 10.47 -6.88 26.71
N PHE A 172 11.18 -5.79 26.36
CA PHE A 172 10.94 -5.02 25.15
C PHE A 172 11.31 -5.82 23.89
N ALA A 173 12.45 -6.52 23.91
CA ALA A 173 12.88 -7.36 22.79
C ALA A 173 11.92 -8.53 22.57
N LEU A 174 11.44 -9.15 23.66
CA LEU A 174 10.46 -10.24 23.62
C LEU A 174 9.11 -9.76 23.05
N GLY A 175 8.62 -8.59 23.49
CA GLY A 175 7.39 -7.99 22.95
C GLY A 175 7.49 -7.66 21.46
N LEU A 176 8.63 -7.10 21.02
CA LEU A 176 8.87 -6.79 19.61
C LEU A 176 8.92 -8.06 18.74
N ALA A 177 9.62 -9.09 19.21
CA ALA A 177 9.66 -10.39 18.54
C ALA A 177 8.27 -11.05 18.47
N PHE A 178 7.44 -10.90 19.52
CA PHE A 178 6.08 -11.43 19.53
C PHE A 178 5.20 -10.77 18.47
N VAL A 179 5.27 -9.45 18.33
CA VAL A 179 4.52 -8.73 17.29
C VAL A 179 4.95 -9.20 15.90
N GLU A 180 6.25 -9.33 15.63
CA GLU A 180 6.73 -9.80 14.34
C GLU A 180 6.47 -11.28 14.09
N TYR A 181 6.46 -12.13 15.13
CA TYR A 181 6.06 -13.52 15.04
C TYR A 181 4.61 -13.65 14.57
N ASN A 182 3.69 -12.88 15.13
CA ASN A 182 2.29 -12.88 14.67
C ASN A 182 2.15 -12.41 13.21
N LYS A 183 2.90 -11.38 12.80
CA LYS A 183 2.94 -10.95 11.40
C LYS A 183 3.54 -12.03 10.50
N TYR A 184 4.55 -12.75 10.97
CA TYR A 184 5.17 -13.88 10.25
C TYR A 184 4.18 -15.03 10.07
N LEU A 185 3.42 -15.41 11.11
CA LEU A 185 2.36 -16.39 10.99
C LEU A 185 1.29 -15.96 9.98
N ALA A 186 0.79 -14.73 10.09
CA ALA A 186 -0.16 -14.19 9.10
C ALA A 186 0.41 -14.26 7.67
N THR A 187 1.72 -14.03 7.52
CA THR A 187 2.42 -14.16 6.24
C THR A 187 2.45 -15.59 5.74
N LEU A 188 2.64 -16.59 6.60
CA LEU A 188 2.61 -18.00 6.18
C LEU A 188 1.26 -18.39 5.57
N PHE A 189 0.15 -17.90 6.15
CA PHE A 189 -1.22 -18.26 5.74
C PHE A 189 -1.78 -17.43 4.58
N ASN A 190 -1.21 -16.26 4.26
CA ASN A 190 -1.67 -15.41 3.17
C ASN A 190 -0.95 -15.69 1.84
N ASN A 191 -1.70 -15.73 0.73
CA ASN A 191 -1.17 -15.76 -0.64
C ASN A 191 -1.05 -14.33 -1.16
N PHE A 192 0.17 -13.78 -1.17
CA PHE A 192 0.43 -12.35 -1.41
C PHE A 192 0.40 -11.89 -2.86
N VAL A 193 0.45 -12.81 -3.83
CA VAL A 193 0.65 -12.47 -5.24
C VAL A 193 -0.55 -11.70 -5.81
N ASP A 194 -1.78 -12.05 -5.42
CA ASP A 194 -3.01 -11.40 -5.92
C ASP A 194 -3.29 -10.03 -5.29
N ASP A 195 -2.76 -9.77 -4.09
CA ASP A 195 -3.08 -8.57 -3.30
C ASP A 195 -2.32 -7.32 -3.78
N PHE A 196 -1.13 -7.48 -4.36
CA PHE A 196 -0.30 -6.34 -4.77
C PHE A 196 -0.65 -5.77 -6.13
N ASP A 197 -0.92 -6.59 -7.14
CA ASP A 197 -1.38 -6.10 -8.45
C ASP A 197 -2.65 -5.26 -8.24
N GLN A 198 -3.54 -5.70 -7.36
CA GLN A 198 -4.70 -4.92 -6.95
C GLN A 198 -4.34 -3.63 -6.19
N HIS A 199 -3.26 -3.61 -5.39
CA HIS A 199 -2.85 -2.44 -4.61
C HIS A 199 -2.14 -1.38 -5.45
N LEU A 200 -1.22 -1.76 -6.35
CA LEU A 200 -0.57 -0.85 -7.30
C LEU A 200 -1.56 -0.30 -8.31
N ILE A 201 -2.40 -1.16 -8.92
CA ILE A 201 -3.45 -0.72 -9.84
C ILE A 201 -4.36 0.30 -9.14
N LYS A 202 -4.68 0.07 -7.87
CA LYS A 202 -5.43 1.03 -7.05
C LYS A 202 -4.65 2.33 -6.87
N LYS A 203 -3.39 2.27 -6.44
CA LYS A 203 -2.56 3.47 -6.15
C LYS A 203 -2.36 4.36 -7.37
N ASP A 204 -2.00 3.79 -8.52
CA ASP A 204 -1.81 4.56 -9.75
C ASP A 204 -3.13 5.12 -10.30
N GLN A 205 -4.22 4.35 -10.21
CA GLN A 205 -5.57 4.86 -10.53
C GLN A 205 -5.99 6.01 -9.62
N PHE A 206 -5.58 6.00 -8.34
CA PHE A 206 -5.90 7.09 -7.41
C PHE A 206 -5.10 8.36 -7.72
N VAL A 207 -3.80 8.25 -7.98
CA VAL A 207 -2.98 9.41 -8.36
C VAL A 207 -3.50 10.03 -9.66
N GLU A 208 -3.84 9.19 -10.66
CA GLU A 208 -4.47 9.68 -11.89
C GLU A 208 -5.82 10.33 -11.62
N ALA A 209 -6.68 9.72 -10.79
CA ALA A 209 -7.99 10.26 -10.48
C ALA A 209 -7.93 11.58 -9.69
N GLU A 210 -6.98 11.76 -8.77
CA GLU A 210 -6.78 13.02 -8.05
C GLU A 210 -6.43 14.17 -9.00
N GLU A 211 -5.54 13.93 -9.97
CA GLU A 211 -5.21 14.93 -11.00
C GLU A 211 -6.40 15.28 -11.88
N ILE A 212 -7.23 14.29 -12.24
CA ILE A 212 -8.47 14.53 -12.99
C ILE A 212 -9.45 15.36 -12.16
N VAL A 213 -9.62 15.05 -10.88
CA VAL A 213 -10.49 15.83 -9.97
C VAL A 213 -10.02 17.28 -9.86
N LYS A 214 -8.71 17.54 -9.74
CA LYS A 214 -8.16 18.90 -9.75
C LYS A 214 -8.53 19.66 -11.03
N LYS A 215 -8.40 19.03 -12.20
CA LYS A 215 -8.78 19.62 -13.49
C LYS A 215 -10.27 19.93 -13.57
N LEU A 216 -11.12 19.04 -13.07
CA LEU A 216 -12.58 19.25 -13.01
C LEU A 216 -12.96 20.43 -12.12
N LEU A 217 -12.35 20.53 -10.93
CA LEU A 217 -12.57 21.65 -10.01
C LEU A 217 -12.10 22.98 -10.61
N ALA A 218 -10.93 22.99 -11.25
CA ALA A 218 -10.44 24.17 -11.96
C ALA A 218 -11.40 24.63 -13.08
N ALA A 219 -11.88 23.71 -13.91
CA ALA A 219 -12.84 24.02 -14.97
C ALA A 219 -14.16 24.56 -14.41
N LEU A 220 -14.68 24.01 -13.31
CA LEU A 220 -15.88 24.54 -12.64
C LEU A 220 -15.68 25.93 -12.07
N LYS A 221 -14.49 26.22 -11.54
CA LYS A 221 -14.14 27.55 -11.02
C LYS A 221 -14.13 28.60 -12.12
N GLU A 222 -13.68 28.27 -13.32
CA GLU A 222 -13.69 29.17 -14.48
C GLU A 222 -15.10 29.48 -14.98
N ILE A 223 -16.02 28.51 -14.92
CA ILE A 223 -17.41 28.66 -15.37
C ILE A 223 -18.19 29.67 -14.50
N ASN A 224 -17.81 29.83 -13.23
CA ASN A 224 -18.35 30.82 -12.29
C ASN A 224 -19.89 30.88 -12.23
N GLY A 225 -20.54 29.72 -12.02
CA GLY A 225 -21.99 29.60 -11.90
C GLY A 225 -22.44 28.35 -11.11
N PRO A 226 -23.72 28.24 -10.71
CA PRO A 226 -24.23 27.11 -9.96
C PRO A 226 -24.15 25.84 -10.80
N SER A 227 -23.38 24.86 -10.33
CA SER A 227 -23.14 23.60 -11.03
C SER A 227 -23.51 22.41 -10.16
N ALA A 228 -24.30 21.49 -10.72
CA ALA A 228 -24.56 20.20 -10.07
C ALA A 228 -23.35 19.26 -10.13
N GLY A 229 -22.42 19.47 -11.07
CA GLY A 229 -21.24 18.64 -11.25
C GLY A 229 -20.58 18.76 -12.62
N LEU A 230 -19.45 18.08 -12.77
CA LEU A 230 -18.70 17.96 -14.03
C LEU A 230 -18.02 16.59 -14.12
N ALA A 231 -18.06 15.96 -15.29
CA ALA A 231 -17.43 14.67 -15.56
C ALA A 231 -16.19 14.80 -16.45
N ALA A 232 -15.20 13.92 -16.24
CA ALA A 232 -13.92 13.91 -16.95
C ALA A 232 -14.06 13.93 -18.49
N PRO A 233 -15.01 13.21 -19.12
CA PRO A 233 -15.20 13.29 -20.57
C PRO A 233 -15.52 14.69 -21.08
N GLN A 234 -16.13 15.56 -20.26
CA GLN A 234 -16.50 16.93 -20.64
C GLN A 234 -15.29 17.86 -20.78
N ILE A 235 -14.15 17.48 -20.19
CA ILE A 235 -12.85 18.16 -20.33
C ILE A 235 -11.86 17.37 -21.20
N GLY A 236 -12.36 16.42 -22.00
CA GLY A 236 -11.56 15.64 -22.95
C GLY A 236 -10.80 14.46 -22.34
N ILE A 237 -11.12 14.04 -21.11
CA ILE A 237 -10.45 12.92 -20.44
C ILE A 237 -11.38 11.70 -20.43
N ASN A 238 -10.98 10.64 -21.13
CA ASN A 238 -11.77 9.40 -21.22
C ASN A 238 -11.60 8.49 -19.98
N LYS A 239 -12.11 8.93 -18.83
CA LYS A 239 -12.07 8.20 -17.56
C LYS A 239 -13.41 8.32 -16.82
N ALA A 240 -13.77 7.30 -16.06
CA ALA A 240 -15.02 7.27 -15.27
C ALA A 240 -14.86 8.02 -13.94
N VAL A 241 -14.62 9.33 -14.03
CA VAL A 241 -14.42 10.23 -12.88
C VAL A 241 -15.31 11.45 -13.04
N PHE A 242 -15.99 11.87 -11.97
CA PHE A 242 -16.76 13.11 -11.93
C PHE A 242 -16.78 13.73 -10.54
N VAL A 243 -17.17 15.01 -10.46
CA VAL A 243 -17.45 15.72 -9.20
C VAL A 243 -18.91 16.18 -9.20
N TYR A 244 -19.56 16.20 -8.05
CA TYR A 244 -20.97 16.64 -7.94
C TYR A 244 -21.28 17.26 -6.57
N SER A 245 -22.32 18.09 -6.49
CA SER A 245 -22.88 18.57 -5.21
C SER A 245 -24.40 18.73 -5.30
N PHE A 246 -25.10 18.36 -4.23
CA PHE A 246 -26.57 18.40 -4.21
C PHE A 246 -27.11 19.83 -4.12
N ASP A 247 -26.39 20.71 -3.43
CA ASP A 247 -26.76 22.11 -3.23
C ASP A 247 -26.13 23.05 -4.26
N ARG A 248 -25.40 22.49 -5.24
CA ARG A 248 -24.70 23.22 -6.31
C ARG A 248 -23.66 24.22 -5.80
N LYS A 249 -23.19 24.06 -4.55
CA LYS A 249 -22.10 24.85 -4.00
C LYS A 249 -20.78 24.21 -4.35
N TYR A 250 -19.81 25.05 -4.71
CA TYR A 250 -18.46 24.62 -5.05
C TYR A 250 -17.76 23.91 -3.88
N ASP A 251 -17.93 24.44 -2.66
CA ASP A 251 -17.27 23.90 -1.47
C ASP A 251 -17.80 22.52 -1.04
N ASN A 252 -18.97 22.13 -1.56
CA ASN A 252 -19.62 20.85 -1.26
C ASN A 252 -19.46 19.83 -2.40
N LEU A 253 -18.57 20.08 -3.36
CA LEU A 253 -18.29 19.14 -4.45
C LEU A 253 -17.59 17.88 -3.93
N GLU A 254 -18.21 16.73 -4.19
CA GLU A 254 -17.67 15.42 -3.87
C GLU A 254 -17.12 14.72 -5.13
N PRO A 255 -15.89 14.19 -5.09
CA PRO A 255 -15.34 13.39 -6.18
C PRO A 255 -15.83 11.94 -6.15
N VAL A 256 -16.10 11.41 -7.34
CA VAL A 256 -16.63 10.07 -7.58
C VAL A 256 -15.78 9.37 -8.64
N ILE A 257 -15.21 8.22 -8.28
CA ILE A 257 -14.28 7.45 -9.13
C ILE A 257 -14.86 6.05 -9.35
N ASN A 258 -14.87 5.61 -10.61
CA ASN A 258 -15.36 4.31 -11.08
C ASN A 258 -16.76 3.94 -10.51
N PRO A 259 -17.76 4.82 -10.69
CA PRO A 259 -19.10 4.63 -10.14
C PRO A 259 -19.81 3.42 -10.76
N LYS A 260 -20.65 2.76 -9.94
CA LYS A 260 -21.70 1.83 -10.35
C LYS A 260 -22.99 2.21 -9.63
N TYR A 261 -24.13 2.03 -10.29
CA TYR A 261 -25.43 2.22 -9.66
C TYR A 261 -26.40 1.09 -10.02
N LEU A 262 -27.37 0.86 -9.14
CA LEU A 262 -28.49 -0.05 -9.32
C LEU A 262 -29.79 0.68 -8.96
N PRO A 263 -30.80 0.71 -9.84
CA PRO A 263 -32.13 1.14 -9.46
C PRO A 263 -32.69 0.25 -8.35
N ILE A 264 -33.24 0.86 -7.29
CA ILE A 264 -33.91 0.11 -6.22
C ILE A 264 -35.34 -0.23 -6.66
N GLU A 265 -35.96 0.65 -7.44
CA GLU A 265 -37.31 0.55 -7.97
C GLU A 265 -37.35 1.05 -9.42
N ASP A 266 -38.32 0.59 -10.20
CA ASP A 266 -38.52 1.04 -11.59
C ASP A 266 -39.22 2.41 -11.70
N LYS A 267 -39.59 3.01 -10.57
CA LYS A 267 -40.24 4.32 -10.53
C LYS A 267 -39.29 5.41 -11.02
N LYS A 268 -39.76 6.20 -11.99
CA LYS A 268 -39.02 7.32 -12.58
C LYS A 268 -39.65 8.66 -12.23
N ILE A 269 -38.81 9.64 -11.94
CA ILE A 269 -39.16 11.05 -11.80
C ILE A 269 -38.68 11.81 -13.04
N PHE A 270 -39.54 12.67 -13.58
CA PHE A 270 -39.21 13.48 -14.74
C PHE A 270 -38.87 14.90 -14.32
N GLY A 271 -37.86 15.49 -14.96
CA GLY A 271 -37.53 16.87 -14.75
C GLY A 271 -36.60 17.42 -15.81
N TRP A 272 -36.51 18.74 -15.86
CA TRP A 272 -35.60 19.43 -16.78
C TRP A 272 -34.13 19.24 -16.37
N GLU A 273 -33.27 18.95 -17.34
CA GLU A 273 -31.82 18.80 -17.21
C GLU A 273 -31.11 19.70 -18.23
N ALA A 274 -30.02 20.33 -17.81
CA ALA A 274 -29.09 21.05 -18.67
C ALA A 274 -27.67 20.50 -18.46
N CYS A 275 -26.82 20.57 -19.48
CA CYS A 275 -25.47 20.01 -19.46
C CYS A 275 -24.45 21.00 -20.04
N TYR A 276 -23.31 21.20 -19.37
CA TYR A 276 -22.26 22.09 -19.84
C TYR A 276 -21.73 21.77 -21.25
N SER A 277 -21.75 20.49 -21.64
CA SER A 277 -21.30 20.06 -22.97
C SER A 277 -22.19 20.61 -24.10
N THR A 278 -23.43 21.00 -23.80
CA THR A 278 -24.35 21.58 -24.81
C THR A 278 -24.33 23.12 -24.82
N ILE A 279 -23.76 23.76 -23.80
CA ILE A 279 -23.73 25.22 -23.63
C ILE A 279 -22.72 25.91 -24.56
N ARG A 280 -21.73 25.19 -25.10
CA ARG A 280 -20.72 25.71 -26.05
C ARG A 280 -21.27 26.23 -27.39
N THR A 281 -22.57 26.12 -27.65
CA THR A 281 -23.21 26.46 -28.94
C THR A 281 -24.09 27.72 -28.92
N SER A 282 -23.91 28.62 -27.95
CA SER A 282 -24.71 29.86 -27.78
C SER A 282 -26.21 29.64 -27.51
N ILE A 283 -26.65 28.38 -27.39
CA ILE A 283 -28.01 27.97 -27.06
C ILE A 283 -27.94 26.92 -25.94
N ILE A 284 -28.58 27.20 -24.81
CA ILE A 284 -28.68 26.24 -23.70
C ILE A 284 -29.68 25.15 -24.12
N LYS A 285 -29.20 23.94 -24.40
CA LYS A 285 -30.07 22.80 -24.67
C LYS A 285 -30.51 22.18 -23.34
N ILE A 286 -31.79 22.29 -23.03
CA ILE A 286 -32.46 21.70 -21.87
C ILE A 286 -33.31 20.54 -22.36
N ALA A 287 -33.33 19.42 -21.64
CA ALA A 287 -34.13 18.25 -21.98
C ALA A 287 -35.00 17.81 -20.78
N TYR A 288 -36.20 17.32 -21.07
CA TYR A 288 -37.09 16.74 -20.07
C TYR A 288 -36.87 15.23 -20.01
N ILE A 289 -36.18 14.76 -18.97
CA ILE A 289 -35.65 13.39 -18.89
C ILE A 289 -36.21 12.69 -17.64
N GLY A 290 -36.58 11.42 -17.79
CA GLY A 290 -36.96 10.53 -16.68
C GLY A 290 -35.76 9.81 -16.09
N ARG A 291 -35.53 9.97 -14.79
CA ARG A 291 -34.48 9.29 -14.00
C ARG A 291 -35.10 8.42 -12.92
N PHE A 292 -34.42 7.37 -12.49
CA PHE A 292 -34.89 6.56 -11.37
C PHE A 292 -35.01 7.41 -10.10
N GLU A 293 -36.10 7.26 -9.36
CA GLU A 293 -36.33 8.03 -8.14
C GLU A 293 -35.34 7.66 -7.03
N LYS A 294 -34.94 6.39 -6.97
CA LYS A 294 -33.98 5.84 -6.00
C LYS A 294 -32.96 4.93 -6.65
N ILE A 295 -31.69 5.14 -6.30
CA ILE A 295 -30.58 4.30 -6.73
C ILE A 295 -29.68 3.93 -5.55
N GLU A 296 -29.17 2.71 -5.55
CA GLU A 296 -28.00 2.35 -4.74
C GLU A 296 -26.74 2.63 -5.56
N VAL A 297 -25.81 3.39 -4.99
CA VAL A 297 -24.52 3.70 -5.65
C VAL A 297 -23.35 3.05 -4.92
N LYS A 298 -22.36 2.62 -5.69
CA LYS A 298 -21.05 2.17 -5.21
C LYS A 298 -19.95 2.86 -6.00
N TYR A 299 -19.04 3.55 -5.31
CA TYR A 299 -17.93 4.25 -5.95
C TYR A 299 -16.72 4.38 -5.02
N LEU A 300 -15.60 4.85 -5.55
CA LEU A 300 -14.40 5.18 -4.77
C LEU A 300 -14.30 6.70 -4.59
N ASN A 301 -13.92 7.16 -3.40
CA ASN A 301 -13.53 8.56 -3.19
C ASN A 301 -12.04 8.77 -3.49
N VAL A 302 -11.57 10.02 -3.44
CA VAL A 302 -10.15 10.38 -3.66
C VAL A 302 -9.17 9.70 -2.70
N LYS A 303 -9.63 9.25 -1.52
CA LYS A 303 -8.82 8.49 -0.56
C LYS A 303 -8.84 6.98 -0.80
N GLY A 304 -9.46 6.53 -1.89
CA GLY A 304 -9.63 5.11 -2.23
C GLY A 304 -10.60 4.33 -1.36
N LYS A 305 -11.40 5.00 -0.52
CA LYS A 305 -12.44 4.35 0.28
C LYS A 305 -13.65 4.05 -0.59
N ILE A 306 -14.15 2.82 -0.50
CA ILE A 306 -15.43 2.43 -1.12
C ILE A 306 -16.57 3.12 -0.36
N ILE A 307 -17.36 3.89 -1.09
CA ILE A 307 -18.60 4.50 -0.62
C ILE A 307 -19.77 3.68 -1.17
N LYS A 308 -20.71 3.34 -0.30
CA LYS A 308 -22.02 2.78 -0.64
C LYS A 308 -23.09 3.61 0.03
N LYS A 309 -24.06 4.09 -0.73
CA LYS A 309 -25.21 4.83 -0.20
C LYS A 309 -26.41 4.73 -1.13
N ILE A 310 -27.58 4.97 -0.57
CA ILE A 310 -28.82 5.14 -1.33
C ILE A 310 -29.02 6.62 -1.58
N LEU A 311 -29.32 6.97 -2.83
CA LEU A 311 -29.64 8.33 -3.25
C LEU A 311 -31.08 8.38 -3.73
N GLU A 312 -31.77 9.48 -3.43
CA GLU A 312 -33.19 9.67 -3.75
C GLU A 312 -33.44 11.07 -4.34
N GLY A 313 -34.46 11.21 -5.19
CA GLY A 313 -34.89 12.50 -5.72
C GLY A 313 -33.80 13.18 -6.56
N PHE A 314 -33.49 14.45 -6.27
CA PHE A 314 -32.43 15.19 -6.98
C PHE A 314 -31.03 14.57 -6.80
N ALA A 315 -30.80 13.85 -5.70
CA ALA A 315 -29.52 13.20 -5.46
C ALA A 315 -29.30 11.95 -6.33
N ALA A 316 -30.39 11.27 -6.72
CA ALA A 316 -30.34 10.11 -7.61
C ALA A 316 -30.19 10.50 -9.09
N LYS A 317 -30.52 11.76 -9.42
CA LYS A 317 -30.51 12.34 -10.75
C LYS A 317 -29.11 12.75 -11.18
#